data_AF-A0AAW8IJY4-F1
#
_entry.id   AF-A0AAW8IJY4-F1
#
_cell.length_a   1.000
_cell.length_b   1.000
_cell.length_c   1.000
_cell.angle_alpha   90.00
_cell.angle_beta   90.00
_cell.angle_gamma   90.00
#
_symmetry.space_group_name_H-M   'P 1'
#
loop_
_entity.id
_entity.type
_entity.pdbx_description
1 polymer ?
#
loop_
_entity_poly.entity_id
_entity_poly.type
_entity_poly.pdbx_seq_one_letter_code
_entity_poly.pdbx_strand_id
1 'polypeptide(L)'
;MKKIIALLAIFIVLINCNKTEKMKNKLFPERPYEDAKIDKFYWADNGWDYTMIPLIKPFQLIKLQGNDMWQISTGFNKFDEISISPVDNFNLTSSYIYGHKNEEIRNFDNRKVIVPAFWFIIDLKRGTKEVSLSKFNSEQELNIELKKFNLPETFLNPNEVYEQYKQDPVLPWFPEDIKKQLREVKEK
;
A
#
# COMPACT_ATOMS: atom_id res chain seq x y z
N MET A 1 -25.49 -15.95 42.67
CA MET A 1 -24.76 -16.43 41.46
C MET A 1 -25.18 -15.72 40.18
N LYS A 2 -26.47 -15.61 39.81
CA LYS A 2 -26.90 -14.90 38.57
C LYS A 2 -26.45 -13.44 38.45
N LYS A 3 -26.43 -12.67 39.56
CA LYS A 3 -25.97 -11.27 39.58
C LYS A 3 -24.45 -11.10 39.35
N ILE A 4 -23.64 -12.08 39.75
CA ILE A 4 -22.17 -12.06 39.58
C ILE A 4 -21.80 -12.39 38.12
N ILE A 5 -22.53 -13.32 37.50
CA ILE A 5 -22.35 -13.69 36.08
C ILE A 5 -22.69 -12.51 35.15
N ALA A 6 -23.75 -11.74 35.47
CA ALA A 6 -24.11 -10.55 34.70
C ALA A 6 -23.04 -9.44 34.76
N LEU A 7 -22.41 -9.24 35.93
CA LEU A 7 -21.31 -8.27 36.11
C LEU A 7 -20.05 -8.67 35.34
N LEU A 8 -19.71 -9.96 35.31
CA LEU A 8 -18.59 -10.50 34.51
C LEU A 8 -18.83 -10.32 33.01
N ALA A 9 -20.06 -10.55 32.52
CA ALA A 9 -20.40 -10.36 31.11
C ALA A 9 -20.29 -8.89 30.69
N ILE A 10 -20.73 -7.93 31.53
CA ILE A 10 -20.60 -6.49 31.26
C ILE A 10 -19.13 -6.07 31.24
N PHE A 11 -18.30 -6.60 32.14
CA PHE A 11 -16.87 -6.29 32.20
C PHE A 11 -16.11 -6.80 30.97
N ILE A 12 -16.45 -7.98 30.45
CA ILE A 12 -15.86 -8.54 29.22
C ILE A 12 -16.25 -7.69 27.99
N VAL A 13 -17.49 -7.21 27.91
CA VAL A 13 -17.95 -6.31 26.84
C VAL A 13 -17.22 -4.97 26.89
N LEU A 14 -17.01 -4.40 28.07
CA LEU A 14 -16.27 -3.14 28.25
C LEU A 14 -14.77 -3.28 27.92
N ILE A 15 -14.14 -4.41 28.26
CA ILE A 15 -12.75 -4.71 27.90
C ILE A 15 -12.62 -4.86 26.38
N ASN A 16 -13.56 -5.53 25.71
CA ASN A 16 -13.56 -5.66 24.26
C ASN A 16 -13.80 -4.32 23.55
N CYS A 17 -14.74 -3.48 24.00
CA CYS A 17 -14.93 -2.14 23.46
C CYS A 17 -13.64 -1.30 23.53
N ASN A 18 -12.97 -1.26 24.68
CA ASN A 18 -11.70 -0.54 24.84
C ASN A 18 -10.58 -1.08 23.95
N LYS A 19 -10.54 -2.39 23.68
CA LYS A 19 -9.57 -2.99 22.76
C LYS A 19 -9.84 -2.59 21.31
N THR A 20 -11.11 -2.53 20.93
CA THR A 20 -11.54 -2.12 19.58
C THR A 20 -11.30 -0.63 19.34
N GLU A 21 -11.51 0.21 20.36
CA GLU A 21 -11.23 1.66 20.31
C GLU A 21 -9.73 1.96 20.30
N LYS A 22 -8.93 1.23 21.09
CA LYS A 22 -7.45 1.30 21.03
C LYS A 22 -6.88 0.77 19.72
N MET A 23 -7.58 -0.15 19.04
CA MET A 23 -7.19 -0.67 17.73
C MET A 23 -7.53 0.32 16.61
N LYS A 24 -8.69 1.00 16.67
CA LYS A 24 -9.01 2.12 15.78
C LYS A 24 -7.99 3.25 15.87
N ASN A 25 -7.46 3.52 17.06
CA ASN A 25 -6.41 4.52 17.27
C ASN A 25 -5.01 4.05 16.81
N LYS A 26 -4.86 2.85 16.23
CA LYS A 26 -3.54 2.21 16.03
C LYS A 26 -3.04 2.14 14.59
N LEU A 27 -3.84 2.50 13.60
CA LEU A 27 -3.37 2.64 12.21
C LEU A 27 -3.95 3.91 11.63
N PHE A 28 -3.07 4.86 11.40
CA PHE A 28 -3.32 6.15 10.74
C PHE A 28 -4.30 7.09 11.47
N PRO A 29 -4.02 8.39 11.51
CA PRO A 29 -5.02 9.33 12.01
C PRO A 29 -6.13 9.44 10.96
N GLU A 30 -7.15 8.59 11.04
CA GLU A 30 -8.35 8.63 10.16
C GLU A 30 -9.01 10.01 10.23
N ARG A 31 -8.98 10.67 11.40
CA ARG A 31 -9.69 11.93 11.67
C ARG A 31 -9.31 13.09 10.74
N PRO A 32 -8.02 13.49 10.59
CA PRO A 32 -7.64 14.56 9.66
C PRO A 32 -8.10 14.34 8.22
N TYR A 33 -8.15 13.08 7.77
CA TYR A 33 -8.56 12.73 6.42
C TYR A 33 -10.07 12.73 6.23
N GLU A 34 -10.79 12.18 7.20
CA GLU A 34 -12.26 12.22 7.25
C GLU A 34 -12.77 13.66 7.30
N ASP A 35 -12.17 14.50 8.15
CA ASP A 35 -12.52 15.92 8.31
C ASP A 35 -12.23 16.72 7.02
N ALA A 36 -11.16 16.37 6.30
CA ALA A 36 -10.79 16.95 5.02
C ALA A 36 -11.64 16.44 3.83
N LYS A 37 -12.53 15.46 4.04
CA LYS A 37 -13.29 14.76 2.99
C LYS A 37 -12.41 14.18 1.88
N ILE A 38 -11.21 13.74 2.24
CA ILE A 38 -10.25 13.15 1.31
C ILE A 38 -10.73 11.75 0.92
N ASP A 39 -10.52 11.38 -0.35
CA ASP A 39 -10.83 10.05 -0.87
C ASP A 39 -10.18 8.97 0.01
N LYS A 40 -11.00 7.99 0.43
CA LYS A 40 -10.60 6.86 1.28
C LYS A 40 -9.37 6.13 0.78
N PHE A 41 -9.13 6.12 -0.53
CA PHE A 41 -7.91 5.54 -1.10
C PHE A 41 -6.62 6.05 -0.42
N TYR A 42 -6.57 7.31 0.02
CA TYR A 42 -5.35 7.92 0.58
C TYR A 42 -5.15 7.69 2.09
N TRP A 43 -6.08 7.02 2.77
CA TRP A 43 -6.04 6.92 4.24
C TRP A 43 -6.74 5.72 4.86
N ALA A 44 -7.67 5.08 4.14
CA ALA A 44 -8.41 3.96 4.69
C ALA A 44 -7.57 2.69 4.65
N ASP A 45 -7.51 1.97 5.77
CA ASP A 45 -7.08 0.58 5.76
C ASP A 45 -8.07 -0.23 4.92
N ASN A 46 -7.59 -0.80 3.81
CA ASN A 46 -8.43 -1.59 2.89
C ASN A 46 -8.78 -3.01 3.44
N GLY A 47 -8.80 -3.19 4.75
CA GLY A 47 -9.07 -4.47 5.41
C GLY A 47 -8.41 -4.55 6.78
N TRP A 48 -8.93 -5.42 7.65
CA TRP A 48 -8.45 -5.55 9.02
C TRP A 48 -7.04 -6.17 9.11
N ASP A 49 -6.68 -6.98 8.12
CA ASP A 49 -5.47 -7.81 8.13
C ASP A 49 -4.36 -7.28 7.21
N TYR A 50 -4.57 -6.11 6.59
CA TYR A 50 -3.63 -5.55 5.63
C TYR A 50 -3.05 -4.23 6.12
N THR A 51 -1.86 -3.93 5.63
CA THR A 51 -1.22 -2.64 5.68
C THR A 51 -1.11 -2.11 4.25
N MET A 52 -1.29 -0.80 4.06
CA MET A 52 -1.32 -0.19 2.74
C MET A 52 -0.45 1.08 2.65
N ILE A 53 0.17 1.29 1.48
CA ILE A 53 0.76 2.57 1.07
C ILE A 53 0.09 2.97 -0.26
N PRO A 54 -0.65 4.09 -0.30
CA PRO A 54 -1.28 4.55 -1.52
C PRO A 54 -0.22 5.05 -2.52
N LEU A 55 -0.28 4.57 -3.77
CA LEU A 55 0.59 5.03 -4.85
C LEU A 55 -0.15 6.05 -5.74
N ILE A 56 -0.87 5.57 -6.74
CA ILE A 56 -1.68 6.37 -7.68
C ILE A 56 -2.93 5.56 -7.98
N LYS A 57 -4.11 6.10 -7.68
CA LYS A 57 -5.37 5.37 -7.79
C LYS A 57 -5.51 4.67 -9.17
N PRO A 58 -5.74 3.35 -9.22
CA PRO A 58 -6.06 2.44 -8.12
C PRO A 58 -4.87 1.68 -7.52
N PHE A 59 -3.64 1.97 -7.94
CA PHE A 59 -2.43 1.29 -7.50
C PHE A 59 -2.03 1.63 -6.07
N GLN A 60 -1.70 0.59 -5.32
CA GLN A 60 -1.27 0.66 -3.93
C GLN A 60 -0.25 -0.43 -3.65
N LEU A 61 0.64 -0.20 -2.68
CA LEU A 61 1.39 -1.29 -2.05
C LEU A 61 0.54 -1.84 -0.91
N ILE A 62 0.43 -3.16 -0.84
CA ILE A 62 -0.24 -3.86 0.26
C ILE A 62 0.66 -4.97 0.79
N LYS A 63 0.52 -5.27 2.08
CA LYS A 63 1.03 -6.52 2.67
C LYS A 63 0.10 -6.98 3.78
N LEU A 64 0.08 -8.29 4.02
CA LEU A 64 -0.57 -8.84 5.21
C LEU A 64 0.17 -8.39 6.47
N GLN A 65 -0.57 -8.05 7.53
CA GLN A 65 0.02 -7.74 8.82
C GLN A 65 0.82 -8.96 9.34
N GLY A 66 2.05 -8.73 9.76
CA GLY A 66 2.98 -9.80 10.15
C GLY A 66 3.68 -10.51 8.98
N ASN A 67 3.45 -10.09 7.74
CA ASN A 67 4.21 -10.48 6.56
C ASN A 67 5.14 -9.32 6.14
N ASP A 68 6.28 -9.65 5.55
CA ASP A 68 7.27 -8.67 5.05
C ASP A 68 7.19 -8.47 3.53
N MET A 69 6.38 -9.27 2.84
CA MET A 69 6.24 -9.21 1.38
C MET A 69 5.23 -8.16 0.97
N TRP A 70 5.72 -7.08 0.38
CA TRP A 70 4.89 -6.07 -0.27
C TRP A 70 4.44 -6.52 -1.66
N GLN A 71 3.25 -6.08 -2.04
CA GLN A 71 2.65 -6.33 -3.34
C GLN A 71 2.11 -5.04 -3.92
N ILE A 72 2.39 -4.74 -5.18
CA ILE A 72 1.61 -3.76 -5.94
C ILE A 72 0.29 -4.42 -6.32
N SER A 73 -0.81 -3.76 -5.99
CA SER A 73 -2.19 -4.19 -6.25
C SER A 73 -3.00 -3.03 -6.80
N THR A 74 -4.01 -3.30 -7.63
CA THR A 74 -5.05 -2.33 -8.06
C THR A 74 -6.35 -2.47 -7.25
N GLY A 75 -6.33 -3.22 -6.15
CA GLY A 75 -7.44 -3.46 -5.24
C GLY A 75 -7.76 -4.94 -5.05
N PHE A 76 -8.49 -5.28 -3.99
CA PHE A 76 -8.87 -6.65 -3.66
C PHE A 76 -9.94 -7.20 -4.62
N ASN A 77 -9.72 -8.42 -5.13
CA ASN A 77 -10.73 -9.23 -5.83
C ASN A 77 -11.33 -8.60 -7.10
N LYS A 78 -10.51 -8.05 -8.00
CA LYS A 78 -10.98 -7.67 -9.34
C LYS A 78 -10.37 -8.59 -10.40
N PHE A 79 -11.21 -9.11 -11.30
CA PHE A 79 -10.75 -9.59 -12.60
C PHE A 79 -9.99 -8.42 -13.27
N ASP A 80 -8.81 -8.69 -13.83
CA ASP A 80 -7.83 -7.71 -14.39
C ASP A 80 -6.92 -6.99 -13.38
N GLU A 81 -6.72 -7.54 -12.18
CA GLU A 81 -5.75 -6.98 -11.22
C GLU A 81 -4.29 -7.10 -11.72
N ILE A 82 -3.58 -5.97 -11.77
CA ILE A 82 -2.11 -6.01 -11.78
C ILE A 82 -1.67 -6.34 -10.37
N SER A 83 -1.13 -7.55 -10.20
CA SER A 83 -0.53 -8.02 -8.97
C SER A 83 0.96 -8.32 -9.18
N ILE A 84 1.83 -7.46 -8.66
CA ILE A 84 3.28 -7.69 -8.65
C ILE A 84 3.70 -7.92 -7.20
N SER A 85 4.19 -9.11 -6.88
CA SER A 85 4.60 -9.52 -5.54
C SER A 85 5.68 -10.60 -5.66
N PRO A 86 6.72 -10.62 -4.81
CA PRO A 86 7.05 -9.63 -3.78
C PRO A 86 7.85 -8.44 -4.35
N VAL A 87 7.48 -7.22 -3.98
CA VAL A 87 8.18 -5.97 -4.34
C VAL A 87 9.13 -5.57 -3.24
N ASP A 88 10.40 -5.39 -3.56
CA ASP A 88 11.46 -5.00 -2.62
C ASP A 88 11.94 -3.57 -2.83
N ASN A 89 11.80 -3.04 -4.05
CA ASN A 89 12.05 -1.64 -4.33
C ASN A 89 11.10 -1.12 -5.41
N PHE A 90 10.80 0.18 -5.35
CA PHE A 90 9.90 0.84 -6.29
C PHE A 90 10.20 2.33 -6.39
N ASN A 91 9.71 2.96 -7.44
CA ASN A 91 9.56 4.41 -7.52
C ASN A 91 8.37 4.73 -8.42
N LEU A 92 7.94 5.98 -8.40
CA LEU A 92 6.81 6.43 -9.20
C LEU A 92 6.93 7.89 -9.62
N THR A 93 6.23 8.18 -10.70
CA THR A 93 5.86 9.53 -11.15
C THR A 93 4.38 9.53 -11.44
N SER A 94 3.80 10.68 -11.79
CA SER A 94 2.40 10.75 -12.24
C SER A 94 2.08 9.87 -13.44
N SER A 95 3.09 9.43 -14.21
CA SER A 95 2.91 8.65 -15.44
C SER A 95 3.44 7.21 -15.37
N TYR A 96 4.16 6.84 -14.31
CA TYR A 96 4.86 5.55 -14.25
C TYR A 96 4.96 5.02 -12.82
N ILE A 97 4.89 3.70 -12.67
CA ILE A 97 5.33 2.97 -11.47
C ILE A 97 6.36 1.95 -11.92
N TYR A 98 7.52 1.89 -11.29
CA TYR A 98 8.60 1.00 -11.71
C TYR A 98 9.39 0.51 -10.51
N GLY A 99 10.14 -0.57 -10.67
CA GLY A 99 10.84 -1.18 -9.55
C GLY A 99 11.27 -2.61 -9.83
N HIS A 100 11.55 -3.32 -8.75
CA HIS A 100 11.97 -4.71 -8.76
C HIS A 100 10.98 -5.59 -8.00
N LYS A 101 10.80 -6.79 -8.53
CA LYS A 101 10.14 -7.89 -7.84
C LYS A 101 11.17 -8.97 -7.58
N ASN A 102 11.31 -9.40 -6.33
CA ASN A 102 12.15 -10.51 -5.93
C ASN A 102 11.62 -11.86 -6.41
N GLU A 103 12.50 -12.86 -6.46
CA GLU A 103 12.09 -14.24 -6.68
C GLU A 103 11.13 -14.69 -5.56
N GLU A 104 10.15 -15.52 -5.92
CA GLU A 104 9.21 -16.09 -4.98
C GLU A 104 9.08 -17.60 -5.23
N ILE A 105 9.09 -18.39 -4.15
CA ILE A 105 8.81 -19.81 -4.22
C ILE A 105 7.36 -20.03 -3.78
N ARG A 106 6.52 -20.48 -4.71
CA ARG A 106 5.12 -20.80 -4.44
C ARG A 106 4.92 -22.30 -4.35
N ASN A 107 4.11 -22.74 -3.39
CA ASN A 107 3.68 -24.13 -3.32
C ASN A 107 2.34 -24.27 -4.04
N PHE A 108 2.32 -24.99 -5.17
CA PHE A 108 1.13 -25.33 -5.92
C PHE A 108 1.01 -26.85 -6.02
N ASP A 109 -0.06 -27.43 -5.48
CA ASP A 109 -0.33 -28.88 -5.52
C ASP A 109 0.88 -29.74 -5.11
N ASN A 110 1.47 -29.44 -3.95
CA ASN A 110 2.68 -30.07 -3.43
C ASN A 110 3.95 -29.93 -4.31
N ARG A 111 3.94 -29.04 -5.30
CA ARG A 111 5.12 -28.69 -6.11
C ARG A 111 5.59 -27.28 -5.78
N LYS A 112 6.91 -27.12 -5.72
CA LYS A 112 7.55 -25.80 -5.62
C LYS A 112 7.67 -25.21 -7.01
N VAL A 113 7.04 -24.06 -7.22
CA VAL A 113 7.14 -23.25 -8.44
C VAL A 113 7.98 -22.03 -8.10
N ILE A 114 9.06 -21.83 -8.86
CA ILE A 114 9.89 -20.64 -8.75
C ILE A 114 9.32 -19.58 -9.69
N VAL A 115 8.86 -18.46 -9.13
CA VAL A 115 8.45 -17.28 -9.86
C VAL A 115 9.65 -16.34 -9.93
N PRO A 116 10.27 -16.17 -11.11
CA PRO A 116 11.55 -15.47 -11.22
C PRO A 116 11.44 -14.00 -10.81
N ALA A 117 12.56 -13.46 -10.37
CA ALA A 117 12.73 -12.02 -10.20
C ALA A 117 12.62 -11.30 -11.55
N PHE A 118 12.13 -10.07 -11.53
CA PHE A 118 12.16 -9.20 -12.71
C PHE A 118 12.05 -7.73 -12.30
N TRP A 119 12.60 -6.88 -13.14
CA TRP A 119 12.39 -5.43 -13.09
C TRP A 119 11.16 -5.07 -13.92
N PHE A 120 10.47 -3.99 -13.58
CA PHE A 120 9.23 -3.63 -14.25
C PHE A 120 9.03 -2.13 -14.43
N ILE A 121 8.25 -1.78 -15.45
CA ILE A 121 7.62 -0.46 -15.62
C ILE A 121 6.14 -0.69 -15.91
N ILE A 122 5.27 -0.06 -15.11
CA ILE A 122 3.84 0.11 -15.36
C ILE A 122 3.66 1.50 -15.97
N ASP A 123 3.25 1.56 -17.24
CA ASP A 123 2.92 2.81 -17.94
C ASP A 123 1.47 3.22 -17.64
N LEU A 124 1.32 4.43 -17.11
CA LEU A 124 0.04 5.04 -16.73
C LEU A 124 -0.38 6.19 -17.66
N LYS A 125 0.36 6.47 -18.75
CA LYS A 125 0.11 7.62 -19.65
C LYS A 125 -1.26 7.57 -20.33
N ARG A 126 -1.78 6.38 -20.59
CA ARG A 126 -3.13 6.18 -21.15
C ARG A 126 -4.23 6.17 -20.08
N GLY A 127 -3.87 6.50 -18.85
CA GLY A 127 -4.73 6.43 -17.68
C GLY A 127 -4.71 5.05 -17.02
N THR A 128 -5.33 4.97 -15.86
CA THR A 128 -5.24 3.79 -14.98
C THR A 128 -6.14 2.62 -15.36
N LYS A 129 -6.91 2.76 -16.45
CA LYS A 129 -7.75 1.69 -17.03
C LYS A 129 -7.05 0.93 -18.16
N GLU A 130 -6.07 1.54 -18.80
CA GLU A 130 -5.32 0.96 -19.92
C GLU A 130 -3.83 1.00 -19.56
N VAL A 131 -3.44 0.05 -18.72
CA VAL A 131 -2.10 -0.02 -18.13
C VAL A 131 -1.26 -1.05 -18.87
N SER A 132 -0.02 -0.69 -19.17
CA SER A 132 0.94 -1.58 -19.81
C SER A 132 2.02 -1.96 -18.82
N LEU A 133 2.30 -3.27 -18.70
CA LEU A 133 3.38 -3.80 -17.87
C LEU A 133 4.53 -4.29 -18.75
N SER A 134 5.65 -3.60 -18.70
CA SER A 134 6.91 -4.04 -19.28
C SER A 134 7.76 -4.74 -18.21
N LYS A 135 8.41 -5.85 -18.58
CA LYS A 135 9.29 -6.63 -17.70
C LYS A 135 10.69 -6.71 -18.30
N PHE A 136 11.69 -6.67 -17.43
CA PHE A 136 13.10 -6.70 -17.79
C PHE A 136 13.84 -7.72 -16.92
N ASN A 137 14.86 -8.35 -17.50
CA ASN A 137 15.60 -9.40 -16.82
C ASN A 137 16.77 -8.86 -15.99
N SER A 138 17.14 -7.59 -16.18
CA SER A 138 18.23 -6.94 -15.47
C SER A 138 17.95 -5.48 -15.16
N GLU A 139 18.62 -4.95 -14.14
CA GLU A 139 18.58 -3.53 -13.79
C GLU A 139 19.12 -2.66 -14.93
N GLN A 140 20.11 -3.18 -15.68
CA GLN A 140 20.70 -2.49 -16.82
C GLN A 140 19.68 -2.26 -17.94
N GLU A 141 18.87 -3.27 -18.26
CA GLU A 141 17.77 -3.14 -19.21
C GLU A 141 16.73 -2.11 -18.73
N LEU A 142 16.37 -2.14 -17.44
CA LEU A 142 15.48 -1.14 -16.86
C LEU A 142 16.06 0.27 -17.00
N ASN A 143 17.32 0.48 -16.62
CA ASN A 143 17.96 1.80 -16.62
C ASN A 143 18.06 2.41 -18.03
N ILE A 144 18.19 1.58 -19.07
CA ILE A 144 18.10 2.04 -20.47
C ILE A 144 16.70 2.63 -20.74
N GLU A 145 15.63 1.96 -20.31
CA GLU A 145 14.26 2.47 -20.48
C GLU A 145 13.96 3.69 -19.62
N LEU A 146 14.44 3.72 -18.36
CA LEU A 146 14.27 4.89 -17.48
C LEU A 146 14.89 6.15 -18.11
N LYS A 147 16.08 6.02 -18.73
CA LYS A 147 16.73 7.12 -19.46
C LYS A 147 15.92 7.60 -20.66
N LYS A 148 15.31 6.69 -21.44
CA LYS A 148 14.43 7.05 -22.56
C LYS A 148 13.23 7.87 -22.09
N PHE A 149 12.72 7.59 -20.89
CA PHE A 149 11.58 8.30 -20.30
C PHE A 149 11.98 9.49 -19.41
N ASN A 150 13.28 9.79 -19.28
CA ASN A 150 13.82 10.81 -18.38
C ASN A 150 13.35 10.61 -16.92
N LEU A 151 13.36 9.36 -16.46
CA LEU A 151 12.97 8.96 -15.11
C LEU A 151 14.21 8.82 -14.20
N PRO A 152 14.07 9.10 -12.89
CA PRO A 152 15.13 8.85 -11.92
C PRO A 152 15.53 7.37 -11.86
N GLU A 153 16.83 7.11 -11.77
CA GLU A 153 17.40 5.77 -11.48
C GLU A 153 17.51 5.55 -9.95
N THR A 154 16.59 6.11 -9.17
CA THR A 154 16.52 5.96 -7.72
C THR A 154 15.33 5.10 -7.34
N PHE A 155 15.46 4.33 -6.27
CA PHE A 155 14.41 3.47 -5.77
C PHE A 155 14.16 3.72 -4.29
N LEU A 156 12.89 3.60 -3.91
CA LEU A 156 12.39 3.67 -2.56
C LEU A 156 12.25 2.26 -1.99
N ASN A 157 12.54 2.12 -0.70
CA ASN A 157 12.26 0.90 0.04
C ASN A 157 10.82 0.95 0.62
N PRO A 158 9.93 0.00 0.29
CA PRO A 158 8.57 -0.03 0.81
C PRO A 158 8.45 0.02 2.34
N ASN A 159 9.35 -0.64 3.07
CA ASN A 159 9.32 -0.63 4.54
C ASN A 159 9.69 0.75 5.09
N GLU A 160 10.74 1.38 4.55
CA GLU A 160 11.14 2.73 4.97
C GLU A 160 10.04 3.76 4.68
N VAL A 161 9.45 3.69 3.49
CA VAL A 161 8.31 4.54 3.11
C VAL A 161 7.14 4.33 4.07
N TYR A 162 6.83 3.09 4.44
CA TYR A 162 5.74 2.81 5.37
C TYR A 162 6.01 3.39 6.77
N GLU A 163 7.22 3.24 7.28
CA GLU A 163 7.61 3.84 8.56
C GLU A 163 7.49 5.37 8.54
N GLN A 164 7.91 6.01 7.45
CA GLN A 164 7.74 7.45 7.26
C GLN A 164 6.25 7.84 7.18
N TYR A 165 5.46 7.10 6.41
CA TYR A 165 4.03 7.35 6.21
C TYR A 165 3.24 7.26 7.52
N LYS A 166 3.59 6.34 8.43
CA LYS A 166 2.98 6.28 9.77
C LYS A 166 3.24 7.53 10.61
N GLN A 167 4.38 8.20 10.41
CA GLN A 167 4.78 9.37 11.19
C GLN A 167 4.21 10.66 10.59
N ASP A 168 4.37 10.81 9.28
CA ASP A 168 3.73 11.88 8.50
C ASP A 168 2.94 11.25 7.36
N PRO A 169 1.60 11.21 7.46
CA PRO A 169 0.80 10.52 6.47
C PRO A 169 0.73 11.28 5.14
N VAL A 170 1.60 12.22 4.82
CA VAL A 170 1.59 12.94 3.54
C VAL A 170 2.76 12.47 2.68
N LEU A 171 2.48 11.64 1.66
CA LEU A 171 3.53 11.12 0.79
C LEU A 171 3.91 12.13 -0.31
N PRO A 172 5.19 12.15 -0.76
CA PRO A 172 5.67 13.12 -1.75
C PRO A 172 4.93 13.11 -3.08
N TRP A 173 4.33 11.98 -3.46
CA TRP A 173 3.57 11.82 -4.72
C TRP A 173 2.08 12.09 -4.59
N PHE A 174 1.57 12.45 -3.40
CA PHE A 174 0.17 12.82 -3.29
C PHE A 174 -0.16 14.03 -4.17
N PRO A 175 -1.36 14.08 -4.76
CA PRO A 175 -1.83 15.27 -5.45
C PRO A 175 -1.74 16.51 -4.55
N GLU A 176 -1.36 17.66 -5.12
CA GLU A 176 -1.11 18.89 -4.35
C GLU A 176 -2.35 19.41 -3.62
N ASP A 177 -3.54 19.19 -4.19
CA ASP A 177 -4.82 19.48 -3.54
C ASP A 177 -5.03 18.64 -2.28
N ILE A 178 -4.73 17.34 -2.33
CA ILE A 178 -4.79 16.43 -1.17
C ILE A 178 -3.77 16.86 -0.10
N LYS A 179 -2.54 17.17 -0.51
CA LYS A 179 -1.51 17.69 0.42
C LYS A 179 -1.95 18.98 1.08
N LYS A 180 -2.55 19.91 0.32
CA LYS A 180 -3.07 21.19 0.83
C LYS A 180 -4.19 20.98 1.85
N GLN A 181 -5.17 20.14 1.53
CA GLN A 181 -6.28 19.82 2.44
C GLN A 181 -5.78 19.24 3.77
N LEU A 182 -4.76 18.38 3.74
CA LEU A 182 -4.17 17.81 4.96
C LEU A 182 -3.44 18.83 5.83
N ARG A 183 -2.75 19.80 5.21
CA ARG A 183 -2.09 20.89 5.95
C ARG A 183 -3.11 21.78 6.65
N GLU A 184 -4.18 22.15 5.94
CA GLU A 184 -5.25 23.01 6.49
C GLU A 184 -5.97 22.38 7.69
N VAL A 185 -6.03 21.05 7.77
CA VAL A 185 -6.60 20.35 8.94
C VAL A 185 -5.60 20.24 10.09
N LYS A 186 -4.30 20.05 9.82
CA LYS A 186 -3.25 20.04 10.87
C LYS A 186 -3.08 21.40 11.56
N GLU A 187 -3.42 22.50 10.88
CA GLU A 187 -3.30 23.87 11.38
C GLU A 187 -4.53 24.35 12.20
N LYS A 188 -5.61 23.55 12.26
CA LYS A 188 -6.83 23.84 13.03
C LYS A 188 -6.81 23.17 14.39
#